data_AF-A0A956LGM4-F1
#
_entry.id   AF-A0A956LGM4-F1
#
_cell.length_a   1.000
_cell.length_b   1.000
_cell.length_c   1.000
_cell.angle_alpha   90.00
_cell.angle_beta   90.00
_cell.angle_gamma   90.00
#
_symmetry.space_group_name_H-M   'P 1'
#
loop_
_entity.id
_entity.type
_entity.pdbx_description
1 polymer ?
#
loop_
_entity_poly.entity_id
_entity_poly.type
_entity_poly.pdbx_seq_one_letter_code
_entity_poly.pdbx_strand_id
1 'polypeptide(L)' 'KMNVDTDTQYAFTRPIVDHVMKNYDGVLKIDGEVGSKKVYDPRSYLKSAEAGMKERVKVACADLRSTGTTLHSR' A
#
# COMPACT_ATOMS: atom_id res chain seq x y z
N LYS A 1 -3.79 -20.15 -13.51
CA LYS A 1 -3.25 -18.78 -13.66
C LYS A 1 -4.43 -17.82 -13.70
N MET A 2 -4.45 -16.80 -12.84
CA MET A 2 -5.48 -15.75 -12.82
C MET A 2 -4.78 -14.40 -12.74
N ASN A 3 -5.23 -13.42 -13.52
CA ASN A 3 -4.69 -12.05 -13.47
C ASN A 3 -5.45 -11.26 -12.39
N VAL A 4 -4.73 -10.57 -11.50
CA VAL A 4 -5.32 -9.79 -10.41
C VAL A 4 -4.63 -8.42 -10.36
N ASP A 5 -5.10 -7.50 -11.20
CA ASP A 5 -4.49 -6.18 -11.39
C ASP A 5 -5.29 -5.08 -10.67
N THR A 6 -6.53 -4.81 -11.10
CA THR A 6 -7.35 -3.72 -10.55
C THR A 6 -7.52 -3.78 -9.03
N ASP A 7 -7.70 -4.98 -8.46
CA ASP A 7 -7.83 -5.11 -7.01
C ASP A 7 -6.52 -4.82 -6.27
N THR A 8 -5.37 -5.19 -6.86
CA THR A 8 -4.07 -4.89 -6.25
C THR A 8 -3.73 -3.41 -6.39
N GLN A 9 -4.07 -2.78 -7.52
CA GLN A 9 -4.00 -1.33 -7.71
C GLN A 9 -4.83 -0.56 -6.66
N TYR A 10 -6.06 -1.01 -6.40
CA TYR A 10 -6.91 -0.41 -5.36
C TYR A 10 -6.32 -0.62 -3.96
N ALA A 11 -5.92 -1.84 -3.62
CA ALA A 11 -5.33 -2.16 -2.32
C ALA A 11 -4.04 -1.39 -2.02
N PHE A 12 -3.24 -1.10 -3.06
CA PHE A 12 -2.05 -0.27 -2.96
C PHE A 12 -2.38 1.22 -2.77
N THR A 13 -3.31 1.73 -3.57
CA THR A 13 -3.65 3.17 -3.57
C THR A 13 -4.45 3.60 -2.34
N ARG A 14 -5.32 2.72 -1.81
CA ARG A 14 -6.23 3.02 -0.70
C ARG A 14 -5.55 3.59 0.56
N PRO A 15 -4.44 3.03 1.08
CA PRO A 15 -3.73 3.60 2.22
C PRO A 15 -2.93 4.88 1.89
N ILE A 16 -2.51 5.07 0.63
CA ILE A 16 -1.85 6.32 0.20
C ILE A 16 -2.85 7.48 0.30
N VAL A 17 -4.04 7.30 -0.25
CA VAL A 17 -5.11 8.31 -0.18
C VAL A 17 -5.48 8.61 1.28
N ASP A 18 -5.58 7.59 2.12
CA ASP A 18 -5.83 7.76 3.56
C ASP A 18 -4.77 8.63 4.24
N HIS A 19 -3.49 8.33 3.98
CA HIS A 19 -2.36 9.07 4.54
C HIS A 19 -2.35 10.52 4.07
N VAL A 20 -2.51 10.77 2.77
CA VAL A 20 -2.51 12.12 2.20
C VAL A 20 -3.66 12.95 2.77
N MET A 21 -4.87 12.38 2.85
CA MET A 21 -6.03 13.10 3.36
C MET A 21 -5.91 13.44 4.85
N LYS A 22 -5.34 12.53 5.66
CA LYS A 22 -5.13 12.76 7.10
C LYS A 22 -3.97 13.69 7.43
N ASN A 23 -3.01 13.85 6.53
CA ASN A 23 -1.79 14.64 6.73
C ASN A 23 -1.65 15.76 5.70
N TYR A 24 -2.76 16.28 5.20
CA TYR A 24 -2.82 17.19 4.05
C TYR A 24 -1.90 18.42 4.20
N ASP A 25 -1.93 19.06 5.36
CA ASP A 25 -1.09 20.20 5.74
C ASP A 25 0.39 19.85 5.93
N GLY A 26 0.69 18.62 6.32
CA GLY A 26 2.05 18.11 6.46
C GLY A 26 2.67 17.62 5.15
N VAL A 27 1.86 17.15 4.18
CA VAL A 27 2.36 16.72 2.87
C VAL A 27 2.51 17.88 1.88
N LEU A 28 1.85 19.01 2.14
CA LEU A 28 1.95 20.24 1.36
C LEU A 28 2.68 21.34 2.12
N LYS A 29 3.03 22.41 1.41
CA LYS A 29 3.49 23.68 1.99
C LYS A 29 2.33 24.67 1.92
N ILE A 30 1.74 25.00 3.05
CA ILE A 30 0.50 25.80 3.14
C ILE A 30 0.76 26.98 4.10
N ASP A 31 0.21 28.16 3.79
CA ASP A 31 0.25 29.35 4.66
C ASP A 31 1.65 29.77 5.16
N GLY A 32 2.69 29.51 4.35
CA GLY A 32 4.09 29.84 4.68
C GLY A 32 4.85 28.74 5.43
N GLU A 33 4.19 27.63 5.79
CA GLU A 33 4.81 26.46 6.40
C GLU A 33 5.61 25.62 5.38
N VAL A 34 6.58 24.85 5.88
CA VAL A 34 7.51 24.07 5.03
C VAL A 34 7.10 22.60 4.83
N GLY A 35 5.95 22.20 5.37
CA GLY A 35 5.50 20.81 5.42
C GLY A 35 6.29 19.97 6.44
N SER A 36 5.91 18.70 6.59
CA SER A 36 6.52 17.77 7.55
C SER A 36 7.21 16.60 6.84
N LYS A 37 8.54 16.55 6.96
CA LYS A 37 9.37 15.48 6.38
C LYS A 37 8.90 14.09 6.77
N LYS A 38 8.43 13.93 8.00
CA LYS A 38 7.97 12.63 8.51
C LYS A 38 6.77 12.09 7.74
N VAL A 39 5.96 12.96 7.12
CA VAL A 39 4.73 12.56 6.42
C VAL A 39 4.82 12.71 4.90
N TYR A 40 5.66 13.60 4.37
CA TYR A 40 5.89 13.66 2.92
C TYR A 40 6.96 12.67 2.43
N ASP A 41 7.82 12.15 3.34
CA ASP A 41 8.79 11.13 2.95
C ASP A 41 8.03 9.93 2.37
N PRO A 42 8.30 9.51 1.11
CA PRO A 42 7.52 8.48 0.46
C PRO A 42 7.45 7.17 1.24
N ARG A 43 8.50 6.85 2.01
CA ARG A 43 8.55 5.63 2.83
C ARG A 43 7.48 5.60 3.92
N SER A 44 7.00 6.77 4.35
CA SER A 44 5.97 6.88 5.38
C SER A 44 4.62 6.29 4.95
N TYR A 45 4.24 6.44 3.68
CA TYR A 45 2.97 5.96 3.14
C TYR A 45 3.11 4.77 2.17
N LEU A 46 4.22 4.66 1.44
CA LEU A 46 4.46 3.53 0.54
C LEU A 46 4.65 2.21 1.30
N LYS A 47 5.16 2.24 2.54
CA LYS A 47 5.20 1.05 3.40
C LYS A 47 3.78 0.50 3.68
N SER A 48 2.82 1.39 3.92
CA SER A 48 1.42 1.03 4.13
C SER A 48 0.76 0.56 2.83
N ALA A 49 1.11 1.16 1.69
CA ALA A 49 0.68 0.74 0.36
C ALA A 49 1.14 -0.70 0.03
N GLU A 50 2.41 -1.00 0.25
CA GLU A 50 2.98 -2.33 0.06
C GLU A 50 2.29 -3.35 0.98
N ALA A 51 2.06 -3.00 2.26
CA ALA A 51 1.34 -3.87 3.18
C ALA A 51 -0.11 -4.15 2.72
N GLY A 52 -0.83 -3.14 2.25
CA GLY A 52 -2.19 -3.29 1.71
C GLY A 52 -2.23 -4.22 0.50
N MET A 53 -1.34 -4.01 -0.47
CA MET A 53 -1.21 -4.88 -1.64
C MET A 53 -0.82 -6.32 -1.25
N LYS A 54 0.10 -6.49 -0.29
CA LYS A 54 0.52 -7.80 0.23
C LYS A 54 -0.66 -8.58 0.80
N GLU A 55 -1.52 -7.95 1.60
CA GLU A 55 -2.72 -8.61 2.13
C GLU A 55 -3.68 -9.00 1.00
N ARG A 56 -3.85 -8.16 -0.02
CA ARG A 56 -4.67 -8.51 -1.19
C ARG A 56 -4.11 -9.69 -1.99
N VAL A 57 -2.79 -9.79 -2.12
CA VAL A 57 -2.11 -10.93 -2.76
C VAL A 57 -2.31 -12.22 -1.94
N LYS A 58 -2.22 -12.16 -0.60
CA LYS A 58 -2.51 -13.34 0.23
C LYS A 58 -3.93 -13.87 0.03
N VAL A 59 -4.91 -12.97 -0.07
CA VAL A 59 -6.30 -13.35 -0.41
C VAL A 59 -6.33 -14.07 -1.75
N ALA A 60 -5.67 -13.53 -2.79
CA ALA A 60 -5.59 -14.20 -4.09
C ALA A 60 -4.92 -15.59 -4.03
N CYS A 61 -3.87 -15.77 -3.22
CA CYS A 61 -3.27 -17.10 -3.00
C CYS A 61 -4.26 -18.08 -2.34
N ALA A 62 -5.07 -17.62 -1.39
CA ALA A 62 -6.10 -18.44 -0.75
C ALA A 62 -7.22 -18.81 -1.73
N ASP A 63 -7.74 -17.83 -2.49
CA ASP A 63 -8.79 -18.03 -3.50
C ASP A 63 -8.36 -19.04 -4.58
N LEU A 64 -7.08 -18.99 -4.97
CA LEU A 64 -6.49 -19.88 -5.97
C LEU A 64 -5.94 -21.19 -5.38
N ARG A 65 -6.11 -21.42 -4.08
CA ARG A 65 -5.64 -22.62 -3.36
C ARG A 65 -4.13 -22.89 -3.49
N SER A 66 -3.32 -21.84 -3.60
CA SER A 66 -1.86 -21.94 -3.71
C SER A 66 -1.12 -21.65 -2.39
N THR A 67 -1.86 -21.30 -1.33
CA THR A 67 -1.29 -21.09 0.00
C THR A 67 -0.56 -22.34 0.49
N GLY A 68 0.72 -22.19 0.85
CA GLY A 68 1.53 -23.28 1.40
C GLY A 68 2.07 -24.27 0.37
N THR A 69 1.77 -24.12 -0.93
CA THR A 69 2.20 -25.05 -1.99
C THR A 69 3.47 -24.57 -2.71
N THR A 70 4.37 -23.89 -1.99
CA THR A 70 5.66 -23.44 -2.56
C THR A 70 6.50 -24.65 -2.95
N LEU A 71 7.16 -24.58 -4.11
CA LEU A 71 8.11 -25.61 -4.57
C LEU A 71 9.46 -25.53 -3.85
N HIS A 72 9.73 -24.40 -3.20
CA HIS A 72 10.92 -24.24 -2.35
C HIS A 72 10.68 -24.91 -1.00
N SER A 73 11.50 -25.90 -0.65
CA SER A 73 11.62 -26.37 0.73
C SER A 73 12.21 -25.25 1.59
N ARG A 74 11.61 -25.02 2.77
CA ARG A 74 12.24 -24.23 3.82
C ARG A 74 13.44 -24.96 4.40
#